data_AF-A0A1Q6ZH88-F1
#
_entry.id   AF-A0A1Q6ZH88-F1
#
_cell.length_a   1.000
_cell.length_b   1.000
_cell.length_c   1.000
_cell.angle_alpha   90.00
_cell.angle_beta   90.00
_cell.angle_gamma   90.00
#
_symmetry.space_group_name_H-M   'P 1'
#
loop_
_entity.id
_entity.type
_entity.pdbx_description
1 polymer ?
#
loop_
_entity_poly.entity_id
_entity_poly.type
_entity_poly.pdbx_seq_one_letter_code
_entity_poly.pdbx_strand_id
1 'polypeptide(L)'
;MQKDAMDVLQAWVDQYNARAGASIALDSGGEAGGAQLRLKYRPADGVISILHLVAVSSDGRPAILVSRFEGPTAETSVQAGLWASAQLGRRPAS
;
A
#
# COMPACT_ATOMS: atom_id res chain seq x y z
N MET A 1 9.28 -6.62 22.25
CA MET A 1 9.13 -5.50 21.30
C MET A 1 7.84 -5.75 20.52
N GLN A 2 6.85 -4.87 20.62
CA GLN A 2 5.59 -5.02 19.88
C GLN A 2 5.89 -4.75 18.41
N LYS A 3 5.62 -5.72 17.52
CA LYS A 3 5.78 -5.54 16.08
C LYS A 3 4.74 -4.55 15.58
N ASP A 4 5.16 -3.62 14.73
CA ASP A 4 4.25 -2.74 14.02
C ASP A 4 3.30 -3.59 13.14
N ALA A 5 2.05 -3.17 12.93
CA ALA A 5 1.10 -3.87 12.06
C ALA A 5 1.67 -4.12 10.65
N MET A 6 2.52 -3.22 10.15
CA MET A 6 3.24 -3.36 8.89
C MET A 6 4.28 -4.48 8.93
N ASP A 7 4.98 -4.67 10.04
CA ASP A 7 5.92 -5.79 10.20
C ASP A 7 5.20 -7.14 10.16
N VAL A 8 4.00 -7.20 10.75
CA VAL A 8 3.16 -8.41 10.73
C VAL A 8 2.69 -8.71 9.31
N LEU A 9 2.22 -7.69 8.57
CA LEU A 9 1.80 -7.85 7.19
C LEU A 9 2.95 -8.29 6.29
N GLN A 10 4.12 -7.64 6.40
CA GLN A 10 5.27 -8.00 5.59
C GLN A 10 5.71 -9.44 5.86
N ALA A 11 5.77 -9.85 7.13
CA ALA A 11 6.11 -11.23 7.48
C ALA A 11 5.12 -12.26 6.91
N TRP A 12 3.83 -11.91 6.84
CA TRP A 12 2.83 -12.76 6.20
C TRP A 12 3.02 -12.84 4.68
N VAL A 13 3.28 -11.70 4.02
CA VAL A 13 3.57 -11.64 2.57
C VAL A 13 4.81 -12.44 2.22
N ASP A 14 5.87 -12.33 3.00
CA ASP A 14 7.12 -13.08 2.80
C ASP A 14 6.86 -14.60 2.88
N GLN A 15 6.10 -15.05 3.88
CA GLN A 15 5.70 -16.45 4.01
C GLN A 15 4.84 -16.93 2.85
N TYR A 16 3.90 -16.09 2.38
CA TYR A 16 3.08 -16.40 1.22
C TYR A 16 3.95 -16.58 -0.03
N ASN A 17 4.84 -15.65 -0.32
CA ASN A 17 5.73 -15.73 -1.49
C ASN A 17 6.60 -16.99 -1.45
N ALA A 18 7.18 -17.31 -0.28
CA ALA A 18 8.01 -18.50 -0.09
C ALA A 18 7.23 -19.81 -0.36
N ARG A 19 5.95 -19.87 0.05
CA ARG A 19 5.08 -21.04 -0.17
C ARG A 19 4.53 -21.11 -1.60
N ALA A 20 4.17 -19.97 -2.17
CA ALA A 20 3.53 -19.89 -3.47
C ALA A 20 4.53 -20.14 -4.62
N GLY A 21 5.83 -19.88 -4.42
CA GLY A 21 6.83 -20.00 -5.48
C GLY A 21 6.51 -19.12 -6.70
N ALA A 22 5.79 -18.02 -6.48
CA ALA A 22 5.24 -17.20 -7.55
C ALA A 22 6.36 -16.55 -8.36
N SER A 23 6.20 -16.52 -9.69
CA SER A 23 7.11 -15.80 -10.60
C SER A 23 7.13 -14.29 -10.34
N ILE A 24 6.09 -13.77 -9.69
CA ILE A 24 5.95 -12.37 -9.30
C ILE A 24 5.73 -12.32 -7.79
N ALA A 25 6.75 -11.86 -7.05
CA ALA A 25 6.67 -11.71 -5.60
C ALA A 25 5.80 -10.50 -5.23
N LEU A 26 4.94 -10.69 -4.23
CA LEU A 26 4.18 -9.61 -3.59
C LEU A 26 5.08 -8.86 -2.60
N ASP A 27 4.78 -7.61 -2.37
CA ASP A 27 5.42 -6.75 -1.37
C ASP A 27 4.36 -5.90 -0.67
N SER A 28 4.64 -5.45 0.55
CA SER A 28 3.71 -4.62 1.33
C SER A 28 4.29 -3.25 1.64
N GLY A 29 3.44 -2.30 2.00
CA GLY A 29 3.88 -0.98 2.44
C GLY A 29 2.73 -0.22 3.07
N GLY A 30 3.01 0.84 3.81
CA GLY A 30 1.96 1.56 4.54
C GLY A 30 2.55 2.32 5.71
N GLU A 31 1.69 2.73 6.62
CA GLU A 31 2.05 3.41 7.85
C GLU A 31 1.08 2.95 8.93
N ALA A 32 1.56 2.24 9.96
CA ALA A 32 0.70 1.91 11.09
C ALA A 32 0.36 3.17 11.88
N GLY A 33 -0.92 3.30 12.24
CA GLY A 33 -1.48 4.53 12.79
C GLY A 33 -1.83 5.59 11.72
N GLY A 34 -1.29 5.47 10.50
CA GLY A 34 -1.61 6.35 9.36
C GLY A 34 -2.83 5.92 8.55
N ALA A 35 -3.56 4.89 8.99
CA ALA A 35 -4.78 4.38 8.37
C ALA A 35 -4.63 3.98 6.88
N GLN A 36 -3.46 3.52 6.45
CA GLN A 36 -3.22 3.11 5.06
C GLN A 36 -2.34 1.87 4.92
N LEU A 37 -2.66 1.05 3.92
CA LEU A 37 -1.98 -0.20 3.58
C LEU A 37 -1.87 -0.34 2.06
N ARG A 38 -0.77 -0.90 1.59
CA ARG A 38 -0.48 -1.13 0.16
C ARG A 38 -0.02 -2.57 -0.03
N LEU A 39 -0.60 -3.23 -1.02
CA LEU A 39 -0.05 -4.44 -1.62
C LEU A 39 0.56 -4.07 -2.97
N LYS A 40 1.76 -4.54 -3.25
CA LYS A 40 2.55 -4.17 -4.42
C LYS A 40 3.08 -5.41 -5.12
N TYR A 41 3.34 -5.30 -6.41
CA TYR A 41 4.23 -6.20 -7.13
C TYR A 41 4.85 -5.50 -8.33
N ARG A 42 5.87 -6.12 -8.92
CA ARG A 42 6.54 -5.61 -10.13
C ARG A 42 6.23 -6.53 -11.31
N PRO A 43 5.30 -6.15 -12.22
CA PRO A 43 4.96 -6.99 -13.38
C PRO A 43 6.09 -7.07 -14.41
N ALA A 44 6.92 -6.03 -14.50
CA ALA A 44 8.06 -5.93 -15.40
C ALA A 44 9.12 -5.01 -14.78
N ASP A 45 10.32 -5.01 -15.36
CA ASP A 45 11.37 -4.10 -14.92
C ASP A 45 10.93 -2.64 -15.04
N GLY A 46 11.22 -1.83 -14.03
CA GLY A 46 10.79 -0.44 -13.94
C GLY A 46 9.28 -0.20 -13.71
N VAL A 47 8.42 -1.22 -13.76
CA VAL A 47 6.96 -1.08 -13.57
C VAL A 47 6.54 -1.57 -12.18
N ILE A 48 5.64 -0.83 -11.53
CA ILE A 48 5.01 -1.24 -10.28
C ILE A 48 3.49 -1.29 -10.45
N SER A 49 2.87 -2.27 -9.82
CA SER A 49 1.43 -2.33 -9.60
C SER A 49 1.15 -2.22 -8.11
N ILE A 50 0.20 -1.37 -7.73
CA ILE A 50 -0.13 -1.03 -6.34
C ILE A 50 -1.64 -1.14 -6.14
N LEU A 51 -2.05 -1.93 -5.17
CA LEU A 51 -3.39 -1.88 -4.57
C LEU A 51 -3.28 -1.12 -3.24
N HIS A 52 -3.87 0.08 -3.19
CA HIS A 52 -3.77 0.97 -2.02
C HIS A 52 -5.11 1.05 -1.31
N LEU A 53 -5.12 0.70 -0.03
CA LEU A 53 -6.26 0.72 0.86
C LEU A 53 -6.06 1.84 1.90
N VAL A 54 -7.06 2.69 2.09
CA VAL A 54 -7.04 3.78 3.06
C VAL A 54 -8.31 3.70 3.90
N ALA A 55 -8.17 3.55 5.21
CA ALA A 55 -9.25 3.62 6.16
C ALA A 55 -9.60 5.09 6.43
N VAL A 56 -10.86 5.43 6.26
CA VAL A 56 -11.41 6.79 6.42
C VAL A 56 -12.67 6.75 7.28
N SER A 57 -13.09 7.92 7.76
CA SER A 57 -14.47 8.10 8.25
C SER A 57 -15.24 8.86 7.19
N SER A 58 -16.32 8.28 6.67
CA SER A 58 -17.22 8.89 5.70
C SER A 58 -18.61 8.99 6.32
N ASP A 59 -19.15 10.21 6.40
CA ASP A 59 -20.45 10.49 7.04
C ASP A 59 -20.57 9.90 8.46
N GLY A 60 -19.47 9.97 9.23
CA GLY A 60 -19.40 9.45 10.59
C GLY A 60 -19.32 7.93 10.71
N ARG A 61 -19.13 7.21 9.59
CA ARG A 61 -18.99 5.74 9.57
C ARG A 61 -17.60 5.33 9.08
N PRO A 62 -16.99 4.29 9.68
CA PRO A 62 -15.74 3.75 9.17
C PRO A 62 -15.94 3.17 7.77
N ALA A 63 -15.03 3.50 6.85
CA ALA A 63 -15.00 3.01 5.48
C ALA A 63 -13.56 2.72 5.05
N ILE A 64 -13.40 1.91 4.00
CA ILE A 64 -12.10 1.68 3.35
C ILE A 64 -12.24 2.11 1.89
N LEU A 65 -11.43 3.10 1.49
CA LEU A 65 -11.27 3.47 0.10
C LEU A 65 -10.16 2.64 -0.52
N VAL A 66 -10.38 2.19 -1.75
CA VAL A 66 -9.41 1.36 -2.48
C VAL A 66 -9.17 1.98 -3.84
N SER A 67 -7.90 2.07 -4.22
CA SER A 67 -7.49 2.44 -5.57
C SER A 67 -6.37 1.53 -6.08
N ARG A 68 -6.29 1.41 -7.40
CA ARG A 68 -5.24 0.65 -8.09
C ARG A 68 -4.43 1.60 -8.96
N PHE A 69 -3.11 1.43 -8.91
CA PHE A 69 -2.16 2.17 -9.72
C PHE A 69 -1.22 1.18 -10.41
N GLU A 70 -0.89 1.44 -11.68
CA GLU A 70 0.10 0.65 -12.41
C GLU A 70 0.84 1.54 -13.40
N GLY A 71 2.16 1.39 -13.48
CA GLY A 71 2.98 2.20 -14.38
C GLY A 71 4.43 2.33 -13.90
N PRO A 72 5.16 3.33 -14.43
CA PRO A 72 6.56 3.58 -14.06
C PRO A 72 6.73 3.76 -12.55
N THR A 73 7.68 3.04 -11.97
CA THR A 73 7.82 2.89 -10.50
C THR A 73 7.85 4.24 -9.77
N ALA A 74 8.63 5.20 -10.26
CA ALA A 74 8.79 6.50 -9.61
C ALA A 74 7.47 7.31 -9.62
N GLU A 75 6.88 7.50 -10.81
CA GLU A 75 5.65 8.29 -10.99
C GLU A 75 4.46 7.64 -10.28
N THR A 76 4.27 6.35 -10.47
CA THR A 76 3.14 5.59 -9.90
C THR A 76 3.20 5.55 -8.38
N SER A 77 4.39 5.44 -7.78
CA SER A 77 4.55 5.48 -6.32
C SER A 77 4.17 6.85 -5.74
N VAL A 78 4.53 7.93 -6.43
CA VAL A 78 4.16 9.30 -6.04
C VAL A 78 2.65 9.51 -6.15
N GLN A 79 2.05 9.11 -7.27
CA GLN A 79 0.60 9.23 -7.49
C GLN A 79 -0.20 8.48 -6.42
N ALA A 80 0.19 7.25 -6.08
CA ALA A 80 -0.44 6.48 -5.02
C ALA A 80 -0.32 7.19 -3.65
N GLY A 81 0.86 7.73 -3.34
CA GLY A 81 1.11 8.49 -2.11
C GLY A 81 0.26 9.77 -2.02
N LEU A 82 0.18 10.55 -3.10
CA LEU A 82 -0.62 11.77 -3.17
C LEU A 82 -2.12 11.47 -3.02
N TRP A 83 -2.61 10.42 -3.68
CA TRP A 83 -4.00 9.99 -3.55
C TRP A 83 -4.36 9.65 -2.10
N ALA A 84 -3.54 8.85 -1.43
CA ALA A 84 -3.79 8.50 -0.03
C ALA A 84 -3.68 9.69 0.92
N SER A 85 -2.71 10.58 0.69
CA SER A 85 -2.59 11.84 1.45
C SER A 85 -3.87 12.67 1.35
N ALA A 86 -4.45 12.77 0.15
CA ALA A 86 -5.70 13.48 -0.07
C ALA A 86 -6.87 12.81 0.67
N GLN A 87 -6.99 11.48 0.63
CA GLN A 87 -8.05 10.75 1.35
C GLN A 87 -7.93 10.91 2.88
N LEU A 88 -6.71 11.01 3.38
CA LEU A 88 -6.44 11.23 4.81
C LEU A 88 -6.53 12.70 5.24
N GLY A 89 -6.86 13.62 4.32
CA GLY A 89 -6.92 15.06 4.62
C GLY A 89 -5.57 15.68 5.00
N ARG A 90 -4.46 15.01 4.67
CA ARG A 90 -3.10 15.49 4.95
C ARG A 90 -2.73 16.53 3.89
N ARG A 91 -2.36 17.75 4.31
CA ARG A 91 -1.88 18.78 3.39
C ARG A 91 -0.56 18.32 2.74
N PRO A 92 -0.32 18.64 1.45
CA PRO A 92 1.00 18.47 0.87
C PRO A 92 2.03 19.24 1.70
N ALA A 93 3.17 18.63 2.01
CA ALA A 93 4.31 19.37 2.53
C ALA A 93 4.67 20.43 1.47
N SER A 94 4.60 21.71 1.88
CA SER A 94 4.96 22.86 1.05
C SER A 94 6.46 22.96 0.89
#